data_AF-A0A4R0I3E1-F1
#
_entry.id   AF-A0A4R0I3E1-F1
#
_cell.length_a   1.000
_cell.length_b   1.000
_cell.length_c   1.000
_cell.angle_alpha   90.00
_cell.angle_beta   90.00
_cell.angle_gamma   90.00
#
_symmetry.space_group_name_H-M   'P 1'
#
loop_
_entity.id
_entity.type
_entity.pdbx_description
1 polymer ?
#
loop_
_entity_poly.entity_id
_entity_poly.type
_entity_poly.pdbx_seq_one_letter_code
_entity_poly.pdbx_strand_id
1 'polypeptide(L)'
;MRGACGVRGTSNTNERGSSYSRRARKAWLVETYRADRDMHALVAECLAEGSIVNPLRSWVMDGVPRGEGAPACRCYRCGKLLTVSLVTVDRIKPGCKGGTYARSNIRPACSTCNSSTGGKLGAEQRALKAAA
;
A
#
# COMPACT_ATOMS: atom_id res chain seq x y z
N MET A 1 14.95 24.88 -37.61
CA MET A 1 13.87 24.39 -36.72
C MET A 1 13.85 22.87 -36.76
N ARG A 2 14.35 22.19 -35.72
CA ARG A 2 14.19 20.73 -35.56
C ARG A 2 13.79 20.48 -34.10
N GLY A 3 12.59 19.93 -33.93
CA GLY A 3 11.95 19.70 -32.65
C GLY A 3 12.62 18.57 -31.88
N ALA A 4 12.87 18.81 -30.59
CA ALA A 4 13.33 17.80 -29.67
C ALA A 4 12.20 16.78 -29.43
N CYS A 5 12.47 15.53 -29.81
CA CYS A 5 11.70 14.36 -29.43
C CYS A 5 11.67 14.30 -27.89
N GLY A 6 10.49 14.51 -27.31
CA GLY A 6 10.28 14.50 -25.87
C GLY A 6 10.66 13.15 -25.28
N VAL A 7 11.77 13.14 -24.52
CA VAL A 7 12.08 12.03 -23.63
C VAL A 7 10.94 11.97 -22.61
N ARG A 8 10.07 10.96 -22.74
CA ARG A 8 9.11 10.60 -21.68
C ARG A 8 9.93 10.29 -20.44
N GLY A 9 9.94 11.22 -19.49
CA GLY A 9 10.67 11.08 -18.24
C GLY A 9 10.20 9.84 -17.49
N THR A 10 10.95 8.75 -17.58
CA THR A 10 10.85 7.67 -16.62
C THR A 10 11.55 8.17 -15.35
N SER A 11 10.85 8.96 -14.55
CA SER A 11 11.32 9.40 -13.24
C SER A 11 11.32 8.21 -12.26
N ASN A 12 12.23 7.27 -12.51
CA ASN A 12 12.70 6.24 -11.61
C ASN A 12 14.03 6.70 -10.99
N THR A 13 14.19 8.01 -10.76
CA THR A 13 15.26 8.51 -9.91
C THR A 13 15.15 7.80 -8.56
N ASN A 14 16.27 7.26 -8.10
CA ASN A 14 16.39 6.31 -6.99
C ASN A 14 15.92 6.85 -5.62
N GLU A 15 15.28 8.03 -5.55
CA GLU A 15 14.61 8.59 -4.37
C GLU A 15 13.52 7.68 -3.79
N ARG A 16 12.95 6.76 -4.59
CA ARG A 16 11.98 5.77 -4.09
C ARG A 16 12.64 4.60 -3.34
N GLY A 17 13.95 4.40 -3.48
CA GLY A 17 14.68 3.25 -2.94
C GLY A 17 14.49 1.94 -3.73
N SER A 18 15.33 0.96 -3.40
CA SER A 18 15.35 -0.35 -4.05
C SER A 18 14.06 -1.15 -3.82
N SER A 19 13.87 -2.23 -4.59
CA SER A 19 12.76 -3.17 -4.36
C SER A 19 12.80 -3.78 -2.95
N TYR A 20 14.00 -4.00 -2.40
CA TYR A 20 14.21 -4.41 -1.02
C TYR A 20 13.74 -3.35 -0.03
N SER A 21 14.12 -2.08 -0.22
CA SER A 21 13.67 -0.98 0.65
C SER A 21 12.15 -0.77 0.60
N ARG A 22 11.50 -1.06 -0.54
CA ARG A 22 10.03 -1.05 -0.66
C ARG A 22 9.40 -2.18 0.15
N ARG A 23 9.90 -3.41 -0.01
CA ARG A 23 9.42 -4.57 0.76
C ARG A 23 9.60 -4.36 2.27
N ALA A 24 10.78 -3.90 2.70
CA ALA A 24 11.07 -3.61 4.10
C ALA A 24 10.16 -2.53 4.70
N ARG A 25 9.80 -1.49 3.94
CA ARG A 25 8.83 -0.49 4.41
C ARG A 25 7.43 -1.07 4.58
N LYS A 26 6.97 -1.90 3.65
CA LYS A 26 5.66 -2.55 3.75
C LYS A 26 5.61 -3.51 4.95
N ALA A 27 6.63 -4.35 5.13
CA ALA A 27 6.73 -5.24 6.28
C ALA A 27 6.72 -4.46 7.60
N TRP A 28 7.52 -3.39 7.70
CA TRP A 28 7.52 -2.52 8.88
C TRP A 28 6.16 -1.86 9.14
N LEU A 29 5.43 -1.44 8.10
CA LEU A 29 4.09 -0.86 8.28
C LEU A 29 3.10 -1.90 8.82
N VAL A 30 3.14 -3.12 8.30
CA VAL A 30 2.27 -4.20 8.77
C VAL A 30 2.57 -4.54 10.23
N GLU A 31 3.84 -4.60 10.60
CA GLU A 31 4.24 -4.91 11.97
C GLU A 31 3.92 -3.75 12.94
N THR A 32 4.29 -2.53 12.57
CA THR A 32 4.12 -1.34 13.44
C THR A 32 2.65 -0.98 13.64
N TYR A 33 1.83 -1.15 12.60
CA TYR A 33 0.40 -0.84 12.62
C TYR A 33 -0.45 -2.11 12.59
N ARG A 34 0.07 -3.20 13.16
CA ARG A 34 -0.60 -4.50 13.13
C ARG A 34 -1.98 -4.39 13.77
N ALA A 35 -2.96 -4.90 13.05
CA ALA A 35 -4.35 -4.89 13.50
C ALA A 35 -4.58 -5.95 14.59
N ASP A 36 -5.74 -5.84 15.22
CA ASP A 36 -6.31 -6.84 16.13
C ASP A 36 -6.66 -8.16 15.44
N ARG A 37 -6.76 -8.14 14.10
CA ARG A 37 -7.08 -9.30 13.25
C ARG A 37 -6.01 -9.49 12.17
N ASP A 38 -5.72 -10.74 11.85
CA ASP A 38 -4.90 -11.12 10.71
C ASP A 38 -5.80 -11.43 9.51
N MET A 39 -5.25 -11.41 8.29
CA MET A 39 -6.01 -11.81 7.09
C MET A 39 -5.88 -13.31 6.91
N HIS A 40 -6.92 -14.00 6.45
CA HIS A 40 -6.80 -15.40 6.07
C HIS A 40 -5.58 -15.58 5.16
N ALA A 41 -4.60 -16.35 5.63
CA ALA A 41 -3.56 -16.82 4.73
C ALA A 41 -4.26 -17.79 3.77
N LEU A 42 -4.18 -17.54 2.47
CA LEU A 42 -4.41 -18.58 1.47
C LEU A 42 -3.21 -19.54 1.57
N VAL A 43 -3.07 -20.23 2.70
CA VAL A 43 -2.14 -21.34 2.83
C VAL A 43 -2.74 -22.48 2.03
N ALA A 44 -2.03 -22.85 0.96
CA ALA A 44 -2.29 -24.05 0.19
C ALA A 44 -1.88 -25.28 1.02
N GLU A 45 -2.56 -25.51 2.14
CA GLU A 45 -2.44 -26.75 2.92
C GLU A 45 -3.77 -27.49 2.82
N CYS A 46 -4.07 -27.97 1.61
CA CYS A 46 -5.07 -29.00 1.38
C CYS A 46 -4.37 -30.31 1.02
N LEU A 47 -3.66 -30.93 1.96
CA LEU A 47 -3.30 -32.36 1.89
C LEU A 47 -3.07 -32.98 3.28
N ALA A 48 -3.93 -32.68 4.26
CA ALA A 48 -4.06 -33.55 5.43
C ALA A 48 -5.52 -33.58 5.90
N GLU A 49 -6.17 -34.70 5.55
CA GLU A 49 -7.33 -35.28 6.22
C GLU A 49 -8.58 -34.40 6.41
N GLY A 50 -9.41 -34.37 5.35
CA GLY A 50 -10.82 -34.70 5.54
C GLY A 50 -11.77 -33.62 6.07
N SER A 51 -11.39 -32.35 6.14
CA SER A 51 -12.35 -31.26 6.36
C SER A 51 -12.28 -30.24 5.22
N ILE A 52 -13.10 -30.47 4.19
CA ILE A 52 -13.43 -29.43 3.22
C ILE A 52 -14.30 -28.42 3.96
N VAL A 53 -13.67 -27.51 4.72
CA VAL A 53 -14.32 -26.25 5.08
C VAL A 53 -14.61 -25.55 3.77
N ASN A 54 -15.90 -25.48 3.44
CA ASN A 54 -16.39 -24.93 2.19
C ASN A 54 -15.72 -23.58 1.88
N PRO A 55 -14.92 -23.44 0.81
CA PRO A 55 -14.18 -22.22 0.48
C PRO A 55 -15.10 -21.04 0.12
N LEU A 56 -16.41 -21.24 0.07
CA LEU A 56 -17.40 -20.21 -0.24
C LEU A 56 -18.16 -19.66 0.98
N ARG A 57 -17.96 -20.20 2.20
CA ARG A 57 -18.84 -19.84 3.34
C ARG A 57 -18.33 -18.74 4.29
N SER A 58 -17.15 -18.16 4.06
CA SER A 58 -16.62 -17.07 4.90
C SER A 58 -15.88 -15.99 4.12
N TRP A 59 -16.51 -15.47 3.06
CA TRP A 59 -16.15 -14.17 2.47
C TRP A 59 -16.62 -12.99 3.35
N VAL A 60 -16.72 -13.21 4.66
CA VAL A 60 -16.99 -12.10 5.57
C VAL A 60 -15.67 -11.36 5.73
N MET A 61 -15.75 -10.05 5.59
CA MET A 61 -14.69 -9.05 5.72
C MET A 61 -14.04 -9.01 7.12
N ASP A 62 -14.21 -10.07 7.89
CA ASP A 62 -13.74 -10.26 9.24
C ASP A 62 -12.47 -11.09 9.17
N GLY A 63 -11.32 -10.43 9.33
CA GLY A 63 -10.05 -11.15 9.47
C GLY A 63 -10.10 -12.21 10.59
N VAL A 64 -9.17 -13.16 10.55
CA VAL A 64 -9.00 -14.17 11.59
C VAL A 64 -8.41 -13.56 12.86
N PRO A 65 -8.58 -14.20 14.03
CA PRO A 65 -7.83 -13.84 15.22
C PRO A 65 -6.34 -13.73 14.94
N ARG A 66 -5.68 -12.81 15.66
CA ARG A 66 -4.25 -12.58 15.53
C ARG A 66 -3.48 -13.87 15.87
N GLY A 67 -2.58 -14.29 14.98
CA GLY A 67 -1.76 -15.50 15.11
C GLY A 67 -2.23 -16.67 14.24
N GLU A 68 -3.46 -16.63 13.73
CA GLU A 68 -4.04 -17.70 12.90
C GLU A 68 -3.95 -17.43 11.40
N GLY A 69 -3.46 -16.24 11.02
CA GLY A 69 -3.42 -15.80 9.62
C GLY A 69 -2.19 -15.00 9.25
N ALA A 70 -2.22 -14.46 8.03
CA ALA A 70 -1.19 -13.56 7.55
C ALA A 70 -1.26 -12.21 8.28
N PRO A 71 -0.15 -11.73 8.86
CA PRO A 71 -0.10 -10.44 9.52
C PRO A 71 -0.67 -9.33 8.66
N ALA A 72 -1.59 -8.56 9.24
CA ALA A 72 -2.27 -7.48 8.53
C ALA A 72 -2.36 -6.20 9.36
N CYS A 73 -2.48 -5.08 8.66
CA CYS A 73 -2.70 -3.75 9.24
C CYS A 73 -3.95 -3.12 8.62
N ARG A 74 -4.52 -2.11 9.31
CA ARG A 74 -5.65 -1.35 8.77
C ARG A 74 -5.17 -0.18 7.93
N CYS A 75 -5.85 0.06 6.81
CA CYS A 75 -5.71 1.31 6.07
C CYS A 75 -6.06 2.48 7.00
N TYR A 76 -5.16 3.45 7.17
CA TYR A 76 -5.39 4.56 8.09
C TYR A 76 -6.55 5.49 7.66
N ARG A 77 -7.02 5.37 6.41
CA ARG A 77 -8.11 6.18 5.85
C ARG A 77 -9.46 5.46 5.86
N CYS A 78 -9.49 4.21 5.38
CA CYS A 78 -10.75 3.46 5.19
C CYS A 78 -10.89 2.24 6.09
N GLY A 79 -9.91 1.92 6.95
CA GLY A 79 -9.99 0.80 7.88
C GLY A 79 -9.82 -0.60 7.27
N LYS A 80 -9.76 -0.72 5.93
CA LYS A 80 -9.61 -2.00 5.23
C LYS A 80 -8.37 -2.77 5.74
N LEU A 81 -8.53 -4.07 5.97
CA LEU A 81 -7.44 -4.95 6.39
C LEU A 81 -6.50 -5.24 5.20
N LEU A 82 -5.19 -5.10 5.41
CA LEU A 82 -4.16 -5.15 4.37
C LEU A 82 -2.95 -5.96 4.86
N THR A 83 -2.60 -7.00 4.12
CA THR A 83 -1.34 -7.74 4.28
C THR A 83 -0.17 -7.02 3.63
N VAL A 84 1.05 -7.54 3.80
CA VAL A 84 2.27 -6.99 3.18
C VAL A 84 2.17 -6.86 1.66
N SER A 85 1.46 -7.77 0.98
CA SER A 85 1.27 -7.70 -0.48
C SER A 85 0.33 -6.57 -0.89
N LEU A 86 -0.75 -6.36 -0.13
CA LEU A 86 -1.81 -5.40 -0.43
C LEU A 86 -1.51 -3.97 0.04
N VAL A 87 -0.75 -3.82 1.13
CA VAL A 87 -0.46 -2.51 1.70
C VAL A 87 0.39 -1.67 0.76
N THR A 88 0.04 -0.38 0.68
CA THR A 88 0.84 0.65 0.04
C THR A 88 1.35 1.64 1.06
N VAL A 89 2.48 2.27 0.75
CA VAL A 89 3.12 3.27 1.61
C VAL A 89 2.57 4.64 1.20
N ASP A 90 1.69 5.21 2.01
CA ASP A 90 1.24 6.60 1.85
C ASP A 90 2.12 7.53 2.67
N ARG A 91 2.34 8.75 2.17
CA ARG A 91 3.09 9.80 2.87
C ARG A 91 2.12 10.88 3.35
N ILE A 92 2.12 11.16 4.65
CA ILE A 92 1.29 12.22 5.24
C ILE A 92 1.65 13.56 4.59
N LYS A 93 2.94 13.92 4.59
CA LYS A 93 3.49 15.01 3.79
C LYS A 93 3.90 14.43 2.43
N PRO A 94 3.30 14.86 1.30
CA PRO A 94 3.68 14.38 -0.02
C PRO A 94 5.09 14.82 -0.42
N GLY A 95 5.71 14.08 -1.34
CA GLY A 95 7.07 14.40 -1.84
C GLY A 95 7.18 15.75 -2.51
N CYS A 96 6.16 16.13 -3.27
CA CYS A 96 6.11 17.43 -3.93
C CYS A 96 6.01 18.62 -2.95
N LYS A 97 5.73 18.37 -1.67
CA LYS A 97 5.77 19.36 -0.59
C LYS A 97 7.01 19.19 0.31
N GLY A 98 7.96 18.33 -0.05
CA GLY A 98 9.17 18.04 0.73
C GLY A 98 9.00 16.91 1.77
N GLY A 99 8.05 15.99 1.56
CA GLY A 99 7.84 14.86 2.46
C GLY A 99 8.62 13.60 2.08
N THR A 100 9.29 13.02 3.07
CA THR A 100 10.20 11.87 2.92
C THR A 100 9.53 10.55 3.28
N TYR A 101 10.21 9.42 3.07
CA TYR A 101 9.78 8.11 3.58
C TYR A 101 10.21 7.85 5.04
N ALA A 102 10.45 8.91 5.82
CA ALA A 102 10.70 8.79 7.25
C ALA A 102 9.54 8.05 7.94
N ARG A 103 9.86 7.24 8.95
CA ARG A 103 8.88 6.41 9.68
C ARG A 103 7.74 7.23 10.29
N SER A 104 8.04 8.44 10.75
CA SER A 104 7.05 9.40 11.25
C SER A 104 6.07 9.87 10.18
N ASN A 105 6.51 9.97 8.91
CA ASN A 105 5.74 10.52 7.79
C ASN A 105 4.95 9.48 6.98
N ILE A 106 5.19 8.18 7.18
CA ILE A 106 4.53 7.12 6.39
C ILE A 106 3.40 6.44 7.15
N ARG A 107 2.34 6.07 6.43
CA ARG A 107 1.18 5.34 6.97
C ARG A 107 0.72 4.22 6.01
N PRO A 108 0.08 3.17 6.54
CA PRO A 108 -0.46 2.09 5.73
C PRO A 108 -1.73 2.55 5.01
N ALA A 109 -1.76 2.47 3.68
CA ALA A 109 -2.94 2.78 2.88
C ALA A 109 -3.22 1.69 1.84
N CYS A 110 -4.48 1.51 1.47
CA CYS A 110 -4.82 0.70 0.31
C CYS A 110 -4.48 1.43 -0.99
N SER A 111 -4.34 0.69 -2.08
CA SER A 111 -4.04 1.25 -3.41
C SER A 111 -5.05 2.33 -3.83
N THR A 112 -6.35 2.10 -3.58
CA THR A 112 -7.43 3.04 -3.92
C THR A 112 -7.27 4.38 -3.22
N CYS A 113 -7.11 4.37 -1.88
CA CYS A 113 -6.97 5.59 -1.11
C CYS A 113 -5.68 6.34 -1.43
N ASN A 114 -4.57 5.61 -1.61
CA ASN A 114 -3.27 6.21 -1.94
C ASN A 114 -3.31 6.89 -3.32
N SER A 115 -3.84 6.21 -4.34
CA SER A 115 -3.98 6.75 -5.69
C SER A 115 -4.93 7.95 -5.75
N SER A 116 -6.04 7.93 -4.99
CA SER A 116 -6.99 9.05 -4.97
C SER A 116 -6.35 10.36 -4.47
N THR A 117 -5.45 10.26 -3.49
CA THR A 117 -4.74 11.42 -2.93
C THR A 117 -3.68 11.93 -3.90
N GLY A 118 -2.89 11.02 -4.48
CA GLY A 118 -1.90 11.37 -5.48
C GLY A 118 -2.51 12.02 -6.74
N GLY A 119 -3.66 11.51 -7.18
CA GLY A 119 -4.39 12.05 -8.32
C GLY A 119 -4.87 13.49 -8.09
N LYS A 120 -5.50 13.76 -6.94
CA LYS A 120 -5.96 15.11 -6.56
C LYS A 120 -4.80 16.11 -6.49
N LEU A 121 -3.75 15.76 -5.75
CA LEU A 121 -2.56 16.62 -5.61
C LEU A 121 -1.87 16.88 -6.95
N GLY A 122 -1.76 15.86 -7.81
CA GLY A 122 -1.19 16.02 -9.14
C GLY A 122 -2.02 16.94 -10.04
N ALA A 123 -3.35 16.87 -9.95
CA ALA A 123 -4.25 17.77 -10.68
C ALA A 123 -4.12 19.22 -10.19
N GLU A 124 -4.15 19.43 -8.87
CA GLU A 124 -3.96 20.76 -8.26
C GLU A 124 -2.63 21.39 -8.69
N GLN A 125 -1.54 20.63 -8.68
CA GLN A 125 -0.23 21.15 -9.10
C GLN A 125 -0.17 21.50 -10.59
N ARG A 126 -0.83 20.74 -11.45
CA ARG A 126 -0.93 21.08 -12.88
C ARG A 126 -1.75 22.35 -13.10
N ALA A 127 -2.84 22.51 -12.36
CA ALA A 127 -3.67 23.73 -12.41
C ALA A 127 -2.87 24.96 -11.95
N LEU A 128 -2.16 24.87 -10.82
CA LEU A 128 -1.32 25.95 -10.32
C LEU A 128 -0.20 26.32 -11.31
N LYS A 129 0.43 25.33 -11.95
CA LYS A 129 1.47 25.58 -12.96
C LYS A 129 0.93 26.16 -14.27
N ALA A 130 -0.34 25.92 -14.61
CA ALA A 130 -0.96 26.48 -15.80
C ALA A 130 -1.46 27.93 -15.57
N ALA A 131 -1.66 28.32 -14.31
CA ALA A 131 -2.10 29.66 -13.92
C ALA A 131 -0.95 30.64 -13.60
N ALA A 132 0.30 30.15 -13.59
CA ALA A 132 1.52 30.92 -13.37
C ALA A 132 2.26 31.12 -14.71
#